data_AF-A0A954FF66-F1
#
_entry.id   AF-A0A954FF66-F1
#
_cell.length_a   1.000
_cell.length_b   1.000
_cell.length_c   1.000
_cell.angle_alpha   90.00
_cell.angle_beta   90.00
_cell.angle_gamma   90.00
#
_symmetry.space_group_name_H-M   'P 1'
#
loop_
_entity.id
_entity.type
_entity.pdbx_description
1 polymer ?
#
loop_
_entity_poly.entity_id
_entity_poly.type
_entity_poly.pdbx_seq_one_letter_code
_entity_poly.pdbx_strand_id
1 'polypeptide(L)'
;MALEPVPSSLIRGRTFYTCPMHPDVEQDHPGHCPICGMDLEPKTFASEEEDAQLVNMTFRFRLALLLSLPVFLLAMLPMTGAPVNRWLGHTIHIWLQLVLSTPVVLWAGWPFFVRGGKSVISWNLNMFTLIAMGTGAA
;
A
#
# COMPACT_ATOMS: atom_id res chain seq x y z
N MET A 1 20.16 26.72 -34.24
CA MET A 1 20.41 26.59 -32.78
C MET A 1 20.09 25.15 -32.43
N ALA A 2 21.12 24.31 -32.43
CA ALA A 2 21.00 22.89 -32.15
C ALA A 2 20.85 22.67 -30.65
N LEU A 3 19.79 21.97 -30.24
CA LEU A 3 19.68 21.42 -28.90
C LEU A 3 20.52 20.15 -28.87
N GLU A 4 21.75 20.25 -28.39
CA GLU A 4 22.52 19.05 -28.05
C GLU A 4 21.90 18.40 -26.80
N PRO A 5 21.64 17.09 -26.79
CA PRO A 5 21.18 16.39 -25.60
C PRO A 5 22.32 16.33 -24.58
N VAL A 6 22.09 16.91 -23.40
CA VAL A 6 23.02 16.81 -22.27
C VAL A 6 23.13 15.34 -21.85
N PRO A 7 24.34 14.75 -21.79
CA PRO A 7 24.50 13.37 -21.33
C PRO A 7 24.08 13.27 -19.86
N SER A 8 23.09 12.42 -19.59
CA SER A 8 22.50 12.14 -18.27
C SER A 8 23.47 11.52 -17.24
N SER A 9 24.73 11.25 -17.64
CA SER A 9 25.74 10.59 -16.81
C SER A 9 26.47 11.50 -15.82
N LEU A 10 26.26 12.83 -15.85
CA LEU A 10 26.94 13.77 -14.96
C LEU A 10 26.18 14.15 -13.68
N ILE A 11 24.93 13.72 -13.50
CA ILE A 11 24.23 13.93 -12.22
C ILE A 11 24.49 12.74 -11.29
N ARG A 12 25.75 12.56 -10.88
CA ARG A 12 26.06 11.94 -9.58
C ARG A 12 25.93 13.01 -8.49
N GLY A 13 24.81 13.73 -8.50
CA GLY A 13 24.54 14.90 -7.69
C GLY A 13 23.24 14.70 -6.95
N ARG A 14 23.33 14.53 -5.63
CA ARG A 14 22.25 14.53 -4.61
C ARG A 14 20.83 14.35 -5.17
N THR A 15 20.28 13.15 -5.00
CA THR A 15 18.84 12.92 -5.15
C THR A 15 18.10 13.79 -4.13
N PHE A 16 17.40 14.81 -4.60
CA PHE A 16 16.51 15.60 -3.74
C PHE A 16 15.19 14.86 -3.57
N TYR A 17 14.69 14.78 -2.34
CA TYR A 17 13.43 14.16 -1.97
C TYR A 17 12.43 15.25 -1.61
N THR A 18 11.17 15.07 -2.00
CA THR A 18 10.10 16.03 -1.77
C THR A 18 8.85 15.36 -1.25
N CYS A 19 8.00 16.13 -0.56
CA CYS A 19 6.73 15.61 -0.07
C CYS A 19 5.65 15.83 -1.13
N PRO A 20 4.85 14.81 -1.51
CA PRO A 20 3.79 14.97 -2.50
C PRO A 20 2.71 15.98 -2.09
N MET A 21 2.54 16.22 -0.78
CA MET A 21 1.59 17.21 -0.26
C MET A 21 2.20 18.59 -0.02
N HIS A 22 3.52 18.68 0.11
CA HIS A 22 4.23 19.92 0.43
C HIS A 22 5.43 20.03 -0.52
N PRO A 23 5.21 20.45 -1.79
CA PRO A 23 6.27 20.49 -2.80
C PRO A 23 7.40 21.46 -2.47
N ASP A 24 7.16 22.42 -1.57
CA ASP A 24 8.16 23.35 -1.04
C ASP A 24 9.16 22.69 -0.07
N VAL A 25 8.86 21.48 0.41
CA VAL A 25 9.77 20.71 1.26
C VAL A 25 10.69 19.90 0.35
N GLU A 26 11.98 20.25 0.36
CA GLU A 26 13.06 19.51 -0.30
C GLU A 26 14.10 19.08 0.73
N GLN A 27 14.47 17.80 0.73
CA GLN A 27 15.55 17.25 1.55
C GLN A 27 16.54 16.49 0.68
N ASP A 28 17.79 16.41 1.09
CA ASP A 28 18.83 15.66 0.38
C ASP A 28 18.94 14.19 0.84
N HIS A 29 18.05 13.76 1.73
CA HIS A 29 17.99 12.41 2.26
C HIS A 29 16.55 11.85 2.24
N PRO A 30 16.37 10.52 2.18
CA PRO A 30 15.06 9.90 2.41
C PRO A 30 14.64 10.13 3.86
N GLY A 31 13.34 10.21 4.10
CA GLY A 31 12.83 10.50 5.44
C GLY A 31 11.34 10.79 5.45
N HIS A 32 10.90 11.46 6.51
CA HIS A 32 9.52 11.89 6.66
C HIS A 32 9.44 13.41 6.57
N CYS A 33 8.41 13.90 5.90
CA CYS A 33 8.10 15.32 5.83
C CYS A 33 7.88 15.88 7.24
N PRO A 34 8.55 16.97 7.64
CA PRO A 34 8.40 17.57 8.96
C PRO A 34 7.03 18.21 9.18
N ILE A 35 6.26 18.46 8.11
CA ILE A 35 4.95 19.11 8.19
C ILE A 35 3.83 18.07 8.36
N CYS A 36 3.80 17.05 7.50
CA CYS A 36 2.69 16.07 7.48
C CYS A 36 3.08 14.63 7.86
N GLY A 37 4.37 14.35 8.01
CA GLY A 37 4.87 13.03 8.39
C GLY A 37 4.82 11.96 7.30
N MET A 38 4.51 12.31 6.04
CA MET A 38 4.57 11.38 4.91
C MET A 38 6.01 11.10 4.45
N ASP A 39 6.21 9.93 3.84
CA ASP A 39 7.48 9.54 3.23
C ASP A 39 7.85 10.54 2.11
N LEU A 40 9.11 10.96 2.06
CA LEU A 40 9.61 11.83 0.99
C LEU A 40 9.95 10.99 -0.24
N GLU A 41 9.57 11.49 -1.42
CA GLU A 41 9.77 10.82 -2.71
C GLU A 41 10.88 11.52 -3.51
N PRO A 42 11.75 10.77 -4.21
CA PRO A 42 12.84 11.37 -4.98
C PRO A 42 12.31 12.19 -6.18
N LYS A 43 12.80 13.43 -6.34
CA LYS A 43 12.49 14.34 -7.47
C LYS A 43 13.14 13.91 -8.78
N THR A 44 14.26 13.19 -8.71
CA THR A 44 14.97 12.65 -9.87
C THR A 44 14.67 11.17 -10.00
N PHE A 45 14.42 10.69 -11.23
CA PHE A 45 14.37 9.26 -11.52
C PHE A 45 15.69 8.62 -11.08
N ALA A 46 15.68 7.94 -9.94
CA ALA A 46 16.77 7.06 -9.58
C ALA A 46 16.84 5.98 -10.67
N SER A 47 18.01 5.80 -11.26
CA SER A 47 18.28 4.73 -12.20
C SER A 47 17.91 3.38 -11.60
N GLU A 48 17.40 2.47 -12.43
CA GLU A 48 16.92 1.08 -12.26
C GLU A 48 17.64 0.14 -11.27
N GLU A 49 18.06 0.60 -10.10
CA GLU A 49 18.53 -0.22 -8.98
C GLU A 49 17.29 -0.77 -8.26
N GLU A 50 16.81 -1.93 -8.73
CA GLU A 50 15.80 -2.81 -8.12
C GLU A 50 15.23 -2.26 -6.81
N ASP A 51 14.21 -1.39 -6.90
CA ASP A 51 13.61 -0.74 -5.75
C ASP A 51 13.08 -1.82 -4.80
N ALA A 52 13.83 -2.12 -3.74
CA ALA A 52 13.45 -3.13 -2.75
C ALA A 52 12.04 -2.88 -2.19
N GLN A 53 11.61 -1.61 -2.21
CA GLN A 53 10.26 -1.18 -1.85
C GLN A 53 9.19 -1.68 -2.85
N LEU A 54 9.43 -1.61 -4.16
CA LEU A 54 8.53 -2.15 -5.19
C LEU A 54 8.43 -3.66 -5.11
N VAL A 55 9.56 -4.36 -4.92
CA VAL A 55 9.58 -5.83 -4.78
C VAL A 55 8.81 -6.26 -3.53
N ASN A 56 9.03 -5.59 -2.39
CA ASN A 56 8.32 -5.88 -1.15
C ASN A 56 6.81 -5.66 -1.29
N MET A 57 6.40 -4.53 -1.90
CA MET A 57 4.99 -4.20 -2.11
C MET A 57 4.33 -5.17 -3.11
N THR A 58 5.03 -5.55 -4.17
CA THR A 58 4.53 -6.53 -5.15
C THR A 58 4.32 -7.89 -4.51
N PHE A 59 5.23 -8.34 -3.64
CA PHE A 59 5.07 -9.62 -2.93
C PHE A 59 3.86 -9.60 -2.00
N ARG A 60 3.71 -8.55 -1.18
CA ARG A 60 2.56 -8.40 -0.27
C ARG A 60 1.25 -8.32 -1.05
N PHE A 61 1.23 -7.59 -2.17
CA PHE A 61 0.07 -7.50 -3.05
C PHE A 61 -0.29 -8.86 -3.65
N ARG A 62 0.68 -9.59 -4.22
CA ARG A 62 0.45 -10.91 -4.81
C ARG A 62 -0.04 -11.92 -3.77
N LEU A 63 0.54 -11.92 -2.58
CA LEU A 63 0.11 -12.81 -1.50
C LEU A 63 -1.31 -12.45 -1.03
N ALA A 64 -1.61 -11.16 -0.86
CA ALA A 64 -2.93 -10.69 -0.49
C ALA A 64 -3.98 -11.03 -1.55
N LEU A 65 -3.65 -10.90 -2.84
CA LEU A 65 -4.51 -11.28 -3.96
C LEU A 65 -4.80 -12.79 -3.94
N LEU A 66 -3.78 -13.61 -3.71
CA LEU A 66 -3.93 -15.07 -3.68
C LEU A 66 -4.79 -15.53 -2.50
N LEU A 67 -4.65 -14.91 -1.32
CA LEU A 67 -5.49 -15.23 -0.16
C LEU A 67 -6.90 -14.63 -0.23
N SER A 68 -7.08 -13.46 -0.85
CA SER A 68 -8.38 -12.82 -0.95
C SER A 68 -9.29 -13.48 -1.99
N LEU A 69 -8.72 -14.10 -3.02
CA LEU A 69 -9.48 -14.76 -4.08
C LEU A 69 -10.36 -15.91 -3.55
N PRO A 70 -9.87 -16.84 -2.71
CA PRO A 70 -10.73 -17.83 -2.05
C PRO A 70 -11.80 -17.21 -1.15
N VAL A 71 -11.50 -16.16 -0.39
CA VAL A 71 -12.48 -15.47 0.47
C VAL A 71 -13.60 -14.86 -0.37
N PHE A 72 -13.25 -14.19 -1.47
CA PHE A 72 -14.19 -13.61 -2.40
C PHE A 72 -15.12 -14.67 -3.00
N LEU A 73 -14.56 -15.79 -3.46
CA LEU A 73 -15.34 -16.90 -3.98
C LEU A 73 -16.27 -17.47 -2.91
N LEU A 74 -15.78 -17.71 -1.70
CA LEU A 74 -16.62 -18.20 -0.60
C LEU A 74 -17.76 -17.24 -0.25
N ALA A 75 -17.54 -15.92 -0.33
CA ALA A 75 -18.56 -14.92 -0.05
C ALA A 75 -19.62 -14.81 -1.16
N MET A 76 -19.21 -14.92 -2.44
CA MET A 76 -20.10 -14.71 -3.59
C MET A 76 -20.80 -15.99 -4.08
N LEU A 77 -20.18 -17.17 -3.96
CA LEU A 77 -20.77 -18.44 -4.42
C LEU A 77 -22.16 -18.75 -3.85
N PRO A 78 -22.46 -18.52 -2.54
CA PRO A 78 -23.78 -18.81 -1.98
C PRO A 78 -24.92 -18.06 -2.70
N MET A 79 -24.65 -16.87 -3.25
CA MET A 79 -25.65 -16.06 -3.97
C MET A 79 -25.91 -16.55 -5.39
N THR A 80 -25.00 -17.35 -5.97
CA THR A 80 -25.14 -17.95 -7.31
C THR A 80 -25.97 -19.25 -7.32
N GLY A 81 -26.49 -19.69 -6.16
CA GLY A 81 -27.27 -20.92 -6.02
C GLY A 81 -26.44 -22.17 -5.73
N ALA A 82 -25.13 -22.05 -5.57
CA ALA A 82 -24.27 -23.16 -5.14
C ALA A 82 -24.55 -23.52 -3.66
N PRO A 83 -24.82 -24.80 -3.29
CA PRO A 83 -25.17 -25.20 -1.94
C PRO A 83 -23.94 -25.29 -1.00
N VAL A 84 -23.02 -24.33 -1.07
CA VAL A 84 -21.77 -24.30 -0.27
C VAL A 84 -22.08 -24.35 1.23
N ASN A 85 -23.12 -23.63 1.68
CA ASN A 85 -23.56 -23.64 3.07
C ASN A 85 -24.11 -24.99 3.55
N ARG A 86 -24.65 -25.83 2.65
CA ARG A 86 -25.10 -27.19 3.02
C ARG A 86 -23.94 -28.18 3.12
N TRP A 87 -22.88 -27.98 2.34
CA TRP A 87 -21.72 -28.89 2.32
C TRP A 87 -20.70 -28.56 3.42
N LEU A 88 -20.42 -27.28 3.66
CA LEU A 88 -19.45 -26.85 4.68
C LEU A 88 -20.10 -26.57 6.04
N GLY A 89 -21.42 -26.33 6.11
CA GLY A 89 -22.07 -25.85 7.33
C GLY A 89 -21.78 -24.37 7.60
N HIS A 90 -22.78 -23.67 8.14
CA HIS A 90 -22.73 -22.20 8.29
C HIS A 90 -21.59 -21.73 9.21
N THR A 91 -21.33 -22.45 10.30
CA THR A 91 -20.27 -22.12 11.25
C THR A 91 -18.87 -22.23 10.65
N ILE A 92 -18.59 -23.30 9.90
CA ILE A 92 -17.27 -23.50 9.28
C ILE A 92 -17.01 -22.41 8.24
N HIS A 93 -18.02 -22.03 7.46
CA HIS A 93 -17.89 -20.97 6.45
C HIS A 93 -17.46 -19.62 7.06
N ILE A 94 -18.06 -19.23 8.18
CA ILE A 94 -17.70 -18.01 8.92
C ILE A 94 -16.25 -18.09 9.44
N TRP A 95 -15.88 -19.20 10.10
CA TRP A 95 -14.53 -19.37 10.62
C TRP A 95 -13.47 -19.37 9.52
N LEU A 96 -13.76 -19.99 8.38
CA LEU A 96 -12.82 -20.06 7.26
C LEU A 96 -12.58 -18.68 6.65
N GLN A 97 -13.65 -17.88 6.50
CA GLN A 97 -13.53 -16.49 6.05
C GLN A 97 -12.72 -15.65 7.04
N LEU A 98 -13.01 -15.76 8.34
CA LEU A 98 -12.30 -15.02 9.39
C LEU A 98 -10.80 -15.38 9.40
N VAL A 99 -10.46 -16.68 9.33
CA VAL A 99 -9.07 -17.14 9.34
C VAL A 99 -8.31 -16.72 8.09
N LEU A 100 -8.94 -16.75 6.90
CA LEU A 100 -8.28 -16.31 5.66
C LEU A 100 -8.18 -14.79 5.54
N SER A 101 -9.17 -14.03 6.01
CA SER A 101 -9.18 -12.56 5.89
C SER A 101 -8.23 -11.90 6.88
N THR A 102 -8.09 -12.44 8.09
CA THR A 102 -7.22 -11.91 9.15
C THR A 102 -5.79 -11.62 8.70
N PRO A 103 -5.03 -12.56 8.10
CA PRO A 103 -3.67 -12.27 7.63
C PRO A 103 -3.65 -11.26 6.47
N VAL A 104 -4.68 -11.23 5.61
CA VAL A 104 -4.75 -10.22 4.55
C VAL A 104 -4.88 -8.82 5.15
N VAL A 105 -5.81 -8.62 6.07
CA VAL A 105 -6.05 -7.31 6.68
C VAL A 105 -4.90 -6.90 7.60
N LEU A 106 -4.49 -7.77 8.52
CA LEU A 106 -3.51 -7.43 9.55
C LEU A 106 -2.07 -7.42 9.04
N TRP A 107 -1.67 -8.35 8.16
CA TRP A 107 -0.29 -8.43 7.68
C TRP A 107 -0.09 -7.66 6.37
N ALA A 108 -0.92 -7.87 5.35
CA ALA A 108 -0.77 -7.12 4.10
C ALA A 108 -1.22 -5.66 4.26
N GLY A 109 -2.28 -5.41 5.03
CA GLY A 109 -2.78 -4.06 5.30
C GLY A 109 -1.98 -3.23 6.32
N TRP A 110 -1.05 -3.84 7.06
CA TRP A 110 -0.27 -3.18 8.12
C TRP A 110 0.32 -1.80 7.76
N PRO A 111 0.96 -1.61 6.57
CA PRO A 111 1.54 -0.31 6.21
C PRO A 111 0.49 0.80 6.10
N PHE A 112 -0.74 0.46 5.69
CA PHE A 112 -1.85 1.41 5.62
C PHE A 112 -2.32 1.83 7.00
N PHE A 113 -2.35 0.92 7.98
CA PHE A 113 -2.66 1.27 9.37
C PHE A 113 -1.62 2.18 10.01
N VAL A 114 -0.32 1.91 9.77
CA VAL A 114 0.77 2.77 10.27
C VAL A 114 0.68 4.18 9.68
N ARG A 115 0.47 4.28 8.36
CA ARG A 115 0.34 5.58 7.67
C ARG A 115 -0.96 6.29 8.03
N GLY A 116 -2.06 5.55 8.17
CA GLY A 116 -3.35 6.07 8.64
C GLY A 116 -3.22 6.65 10.05
N GLY A 117 -2.60 5.94 10.97
CA GLY A 117 -2.32 6.44 12.33
C GLY A 117 -1.49 7.73 12.33
N LYS A 118 -0.41 7.78 11.54
CA LYS A 118 0.39 9.01 11.37
C LYS A 118 -0.43 10.18 10.82
N SER A 119 -1.32 9.92 9.85
CA SER A 119 -2.19 10.94 9.23
C SER A 119 -3.28 11.44 10.18
N VAL A 120 -3.82 10.58 11.06
CA VAL A 120 -4.72 11.02 12.15
C VAL A 120 -3.97 11.90 13.15
N ILE A 121 -2.76 11.50 13.56
CA ILE A 121 -1.95 12.27 14.52
C ILE A 121 -1.56 13.63 13.94
N SER A 122 -1.14 13.69 12.68
CA SER A 122 -0.73 14.94 12.02
C SER A 122 -1.92 15.80 11.54
N TRP A 123 -3.17 15.38 11.78
CA TRP A 123 -4.42 16.02 11.31
C TRP A 123 -4.53 16.25 9.80
N ASN A 124 -3.59 15.70 9.02
CA ASN A 124 -3.58 15.76 7.56
C ASN A 124 -4.28 14.51 7.01
N LEU A 125 -5.61 14.45 7.14
CA LEU A 125 -6.43 13.31 6.74
C LEU A 125 -6.29 13.03 5.24
N ASN A 126 -6.09 11.76 4.88
CA ASN A 126 -5.79 11.34 3.52
C ASN A 126 -6.44 9.99 3.15
N MET A 127 -6.08 9.45 1.98
CA MET A 127 -6.58 8.15 1.53
C MET A 127 -6.31 7.02 2.53
N PHE A 128 -5.15 7.03 3.20
CA PHE A 128 -4.78 5.98 4.15
C PHE A 128 -5.65 5.98 5.40
N THR A 129 -6.10 7.15 5.87
CA THR A 129 -7.04 7.21 7.00
C THR A 129 -8.38 6.59 6.66
N LEU A 130 -8.88 6.84 5.43
CA LEU A 130 -10.14 6.26 4.97
C LEU A 130 -10.03 4.74 4.85
N ILE A 131 -8.94 4.24 4.24
CA ILE A 131 -8.69 2.80 4.09
C ILE A 131 -8.57 2.14 5.46
N ALA A 132 -7.73 2.68 6.36
CA ALA A 132 -7.51 2.09 7.68
C ALA A 132 -8.79 2.06 8.53
N MET A 133 -9.63 3.10 8.46
CA MET A 133 -10.91 3.11 9.15
C MET A 133 -11.89 2.11 8.55
N GLY A 134 -12.01 2.07 7.23
CA GLY A 134 -12.94 1.17 6.53
C GLY A 134 -12.60 -0.30 6.72
N THR A 135 -11.33 -0.68 6.52
CA THR A 135 -10.90 -2.08 6.68
C THR A 135 -10.75 -2.49 8.14
N GLY A 136 -10.54 -1.54 9.06
CA GLY A 136 -10.50 -1.83 10.50
C GLY A 136 -11.87 -2.00 11.14
N ALA A 137 -12.93 -1.43 10.54
CA ALA A 137 -14.30 -1.56 11.03
C ALA A 137 -15.08 -2.74 10.43
N ALA A 138 -14.62 -3.29 9.30
CA ALA A 138 -15.23 -4.41 8.59
C ALA A 138 -14.89 -5.77 9.24
#